data_AF-A0A4S9UHY3-F1
#
_entry.id   AF-A0A4S9UHY3-F1
#
_cell.length_a   1.000
_cell.length_b   1.000
_cell.length_c   1.000
_cell.angle_alpha   90.00
_cell.angle_beta   90.00
_cell.angle_gamma   90.00
#
_symmetry.space_group_name_H-M   'P 1'
#
loop_
_entity.id
_entity.type
_entity.pdbx_description
1 polymer ?
#
loop_
_entity_poly.entity_id
_entity_poly.type
_entity_poly.pdbx_seq_one_letter_code
_entity_poly.pdbx_strand_id
1 'polypeptide(L)'
;MSQQFNVAMSSSMFALHAGTFPAAFSFTRYRPGSLTFVHGPSRNTVVKKPEQKPKRKRAPRKTAPRQAKKAEIKDVPFPFLELPAEIRVMIYKHLLVESSVELSYRTGGQGKGLSRGCLTKVPGKHGRAGHDSWVTFKPKHEDDKPTPLQPAILRVCKFTRAEATPLLYDQTFYFENPLALKRFLARITPSTLSLLRKIVIRGWAERNIPCWVNALALAFAMLTTAHNLESVRFDRKVSGSSDQGFWDQRRFPEYLKHLAVEDLKFWIQYVNSTDGKKAAEILSFSDINFGSQDEIENDYKLIEERKKVFFKELQLE
;
A
#
# COMPACT_ATOMS: atom_id res chain seq x y z
N MET A 1 -24.32 12.53 -56.47
CA MET A 1 -23.72 11.20 -56.67
C MET A 1 -23.43 10.63 -55.29
N SER A 2 -24.30 9.74 -54.85
CA SER A 2 -24.28 9.08 -53.55
C SER A 2 -23.60 7.73 -53.72
N GLN A 3 -22.60 7.42 -52.89
CA GLN A 3 -22.23 6.03 -52.62
C GLN A 3 -21.96 5.85 -51.13
N GLN A 4 -22.96 5.22 -50.52
CA GLN A 4 -22.94 4.53 -49.24
C GLN A 4 -21.89 3.41 -49.28
N PHE A 5 -21.15 3.21 -48.20
CA PHE A 5 -20.50 1.93 -47.94
C PHE A 5 -21.09 1.29 -46.70
N ASN A 6 -21.45 0.02 -46.90
CA ASN A 6 -22.37 -0.77 -46.12
C ASN A 6 -21.81 -1.23 -44.76
N VAL A 7 -22.72 -1.22 -43.79
CA VAL A 7 -22.68 -2.03 -42.58
C VAL A 7 -22.86 -3.50 -42.99
N ALA A 8 -21.92 -4.36 -42.61
CA ALA A 8 -22.11 -5.80 -42.62
C ALA A 8 -22.05 -6.31 -41.18
N MET A 9 -23.23 -6.49 -40.59
CA MET A 9 -23.45 -7.37 -39.45
C MET A 9 -23.21 -8.82 -39.91
N SER A 10 -22.39 -9.56 -39.19
CA SER A 10 -22.36 -11.03 -39.26
C SER A 10 -22.62 -11.58 -37.87
N SER A 11 -23.86 -12.03 -37.67
CA SER A 11 -24.27 -12.89 -36.57
C SER A 11 -24.01 -14.35 -36.96
N SER A 12 -23.27 -15.07 -36.13
CA SER A 12 -23.21 -16.54 -36.10
C SER A 12 -22.82 -16.93 -34.68
N MET A 13 -23.82 -17.14 -33.83
CA MET A 13 -24.34 -18.45 -33.43
C MET A 13 -23.37 -19.32 -32.62
N PHE A 14 -23.76 -19.47 -31.35
CA PHE A 14 -23.43 -20.51 -30.40
C PHE A 14 -23.12 -21.87 -31.04
N ALA A 15 -21.94 -22.40 -30.71
CA ALA A 15 -21.70 -23.84 -30.65
C ALA A 15 -20.96 -24.17 -29.36
N LEU A 16 -21.72 -24.66 -28.39
CA LEU A 16 -21.23 -25.41 -27.24
C LEU A 16 -20.50 -26.66 -27.76
N HIS A 17 -19.22 -26.80 -27.45
CA HIS A 17 -18.57 -28.10 -27.45
C HIS A 17 -17.82 -28.32 -26.15
N ALA A 18 -18.40 -29.24 -25.38
CA ALA A 18 -17.82 -29.90 -24.23
C ALA A 18 -16.62 -30.75 -24.65
N GLY A 19 -15.57 -30.71 -23.84
CA GLY A 19 -14.33 -31.45 -24.06
C GLY A 19 -13.58 -31.72 -22.77
N THR A 20 -14.07 -32.73 -22.04
CA THR A 20 -13.28 -33.73 -21.30
C THR A 20 -12.15 -33.27 -20.38
N PHE A 21 -12.48 -33.17 -19.09
CA PHE A 21 -11.56 -33.39 -17.98
C PHE A 21 -11.24 -34.88 -17.83
N PRO A 22 -9.99 -35.27 -17.49
CA PRO A 22 -9.74 -36.53 -16.81
C PRO A 22 -9.79 -36.33 -15.28
N ALA A 23 -10.69 -37.13 -14.68
CA ALA A 23 -10.67 -37.72 -13.33
C ALA A 23 -9.25 -38.04 -12.79
N ALA A 24 -8.96 -38.21 -11.50
CA ALA A 24 -9.71 -38.31 -10.26
C ALA A 24 -8.70 -38.18 -9.10
N PHE A 25 -9.07 -37.54 -7.99
CA PHE A 25 -8.53 -37.90 -6.69
C PHE A 25 -9.70 -37.95 -5.70
N SER A 26 -10.21 -39.16 -5.54
CA SER A 26 -11.20 -39.57 -4.56
C SER A 26 -10.53 -39.69 -3.19
N PHE A 27 -10.92 -38.85 -2.23
CA PHE A 27 -10.71 -39.13 -0.82
C PHE A 27 -12.03 -39.61 -0.21
N THR A 28 -12.24 -40.92 -0.23
CA THR A 28 -13.30 -41.59 0.51
C THR A 28 -12.79 -42.08 1.86
N ARG A 29 -13.64 -41.88 2.89
CA ARG A 29 -13.76 -42.66 4.13
C ARG A 29 -12.59 -42.64 5.13
N TYR A 30 -12.73 -41.78 6.14
CA TYR A 30 -12.18 -42.06 7.47
C TYR A 30 -13.14 -43.00 8.21
N ARG A 31 -12.69 -44.22 8.52
CA ARG A 31 -13.38 -45.18 9.40
C ARG A 31 -13.04 -44.88 10.86
N PRO A 32 -13.97 -45.05 11.82
CA PRO A 32 -13.66 -45.04 13.23
C PRO A 32 -13.13 -46.42 13.64
N GLY A 33 -11.90 -46.47 14.15
CA GLY A 33 -11.31 -47.67 14.74
C GLY A 33 -11.55 -47.69 16.25
N SER A 34 -12.29 -48.69 16.71
CA SER A 34 -12.41 -49.06 18.12
C SER A 34 -11.07 -49.60 18.63
N LEU A 35 -10.55 -49.03 19.71
CA LEU A 35 -9.45 -49.63 20.47
C LEU A 35 -10.03 -50.32 21.70
N THR A 36 -9.97 -51.64 21.65
CA THR A 36 -10.31 -52.57 22.71
C THR A 36 -9.27 -52.54 23.84
N PHE A 37 -9.80 -52.77 25.03
CA PHE A 37 -9.11 -53.06 26.29
C PHE A 37 -8.06 -54.16 26.17
N VAL A 38 -6.89 -53.94 26.79
CA VAL A 38 -6.06 -55.01 27.37
C VAL A 38 -5.66 -54.58 28.79
N HIS A 39 -5.98 -55.45 29.76
CA HIS A 39 -5.72 -55.31 31.19
C HIS A 39 -4.29 -55.77 31.57
N GLY A 40 -3.73 -55.12 32.59
CA GLY A 40 -2.82 -55.73 33.59
C GLY A 40 -1.60 -54.89 33.97
N PRO A 41 -1.06 -55.00 35.21
CA PRO A 41 -1.76 -54.89 36.49
C PRO A 41 -1.13 -53.87 37.47
N SER A 42 -1.99 -53.35 38.36
CA SER A 42 -1.83 -52.98 39.77
C SER A 42 -0.44 -52.61 40.34
N ARG A 43 -0.31 -51.36 40.82
CA ARG A 43 0.42 -51.03 42.06
C ARG A 43 -0.28 -49.91 42.85
N ASN A 44 -0.76 -50.28 44.04
CA ASN A 44 -1.29 -49.41 45.08
C ASN A 44 -0.29 -48.32 45.50
N THR A 45 -0.71 -47.06 45.57
CA THR A 45 -0.12 -46.07 46.50
C THR A 45 -1.18 -45.08 47.01
N VAL A 46 -1.60 -45.34 48.24
CA VAL A 46 -1.96 -44.44 49.35
C VAL A 46 -2.30 -42.97 48.99
N VAL A 47 -3.58 -42.64 49.14
CA VAL A 47 -4.12 -41.28 49.21
C VAL A 47 -3.56 -40.54 50.43
N LYS A 48 -2.77 -39.47 50.22
CA LYS A 48 -2.44 -38.49 51.26
C LYS A 48 -3.34 -37.25 51.13
N LYS A 49 -4.06 -36.96 52.20
CA LYS A 49 -4.93 -35.81 52.43
C LYS A 49 -4.10 -34.51 52.45
N PRO A 50 -4.51 -33.41 51.79
CA PRO A 50 -3.77 -32.15 51.88
C PRO A 50 -4.02 -31.44 53.22
N GLU A 51 -2.93 -31.17 53.94
CA GLU A 51 -2.88 -30.37 55.17
C GLU A 51 -3.27 -28.91 54.91
N GLN A 52 -4.16 -28.39 55.76
CA GLN A 52 -4.60 -27.00 55.79
C GLN A 52 -3.52 -26.11 56.43
N LYS A 53 -3.02 -25.10 55.70
CA LYS A 53 -2.15 -24.05 56.27
C LYS A 53 -2.99 -22.98 57.00
N PRO A 54 -2.52 -22.45 58.14
CA PRO A 54 -3.30 -21.53 58.97
C PRO A 54 -3.44 -20.13 58.35
N LYS A 55 -4.65 -19.55 58.46
CA LYS A 55 -5.00 -18.20 57.99
C LYS A 55 -4.26 -17.13 58.80
N ARG A 56 -3.37 -16.37 58.15
CA ARG A 56 -2.78 -15.13 58.71
C ARG A 56 -3.87 -14.04 58.84
N LYS A 57 -4.08 -13.53 60.07
CA LYS A 57 -4.94 -12.38 60.36
C LYS A 57 -4.35 -11.11 59.72
N ARG A 58 -5.11 -10.44 58.85
CA ARG A 58 -4.74 -9.16 58.23
C ARG A 58 -5.03 -8.02 59.22
N ALA A 59 -4.04 -7.14 59.43
CA ALA A 59 -4.19 -5.93 60.23
C ALA A 59 -5.24 -4.96 59.63
N PRO A 60 -5.90 -4.13 60.45
CA PRO A 60 -6.92 -3.20 59.97
C PRO A 60 -6.27 -2.11 59.11
N ARG A 61 -6.79 -1.97 57.88
CA ARG A 61 -6.32 -1.01 56.88
C ARG A 61 -6.76 0.40 57.30
N LYS A 62 -5.80 1.28 57.60
CA LYS A 62 -6.07 2.71 57.83
C LYS A 62 -6.78 3.31 56.61
N THR A 63 -7.93 3.95 56.85
CA THR A 63 -8.74 4.65 55.85
C THR A 63 -7.94 5.82 55.26
N ALA A 64 -7.74 5.80 53.95
CA ALA A 64 -7.12 6.91 53.21
C ALA A 64 -8.03 8.15 53.24
N PRO A 65 -7.46 9.37 53.22
CA PRO A 65 -8.24 10.60 53.29
C PRO A 65 -9.13 10.76 52.07
N ARG A 66 -10.35 11.23 52.33
CA ARG A 66 -11.45 11.49 51.40
C ARG A 66 -10.95 12.41 50.28
N GLN A 67 -10.88 11.89 49.05
CA GLN A 67 -10.51 12.66 47.88
C GLN A 67 -11.44 13.88 47.75
N ALA A 68 -10.84 15.06 47.66
CA ALA A 68 -11.56 16.30 47.39
C ALA A 68 -12.38 16.15 46.11
N LYS A 69 -13.66 16.54 46.16
CA LYS A 69 -14.56 16.51 45.01
C LYS A 69 -13.94 17.34 43.88
N LYS A 70 -13.49 16.68 42.81
CA LYS A 70 -13.17 17.33 41.54
C LYS A 70 -14.40 18.13 41.10
N ALA A 71 -14.23 19.42 40.83
CA ALA A 71 -15.29 20.22 40.22
C ALA A 71 -15.77 19.52 38.94
N GLU A 72 -17.09 19.31 38.82
CA GLU A 72 -17.73 18.82 37.60
C GLU A 72 -17.49 19.86 36.50
N ILE A 73 -16.53 19.58 35.63
CA ILE A 73 -16.38 20.31 34.37
C ILE A 73 -17.64 19.95 33.58
N LYS A 74 -18.53 20.92 33.38
CA LYS A 74 -19.68 20.75 32.49
C LYS A 74 -19.13 20.55 31.08
N ASP A 75 -19.37 19.38 30.49
CA ASP A 75 -19.05 19.10 29.09
C ASP A 75 -19.97 19.94 28.19
N VAL A 76 -19.59 21.20 27.97
CA VAL A 76 -20.21 22.03 26.94
C VAL A 76 -19.58 21.63 25.60
N PRO A 77 -20.37 21.26 24.59
CA PRO A 77 -19.83 20.92 23.27
C PRO A 77 -19.07 22.12 22.70
N PHE A 78 -17.83 21.88 22.27
CA PHE A 78 -17.04 22.90 21.60
C PHE A 78 -17.68 23.27 20.25
N PRO A 79 -18.05 24.54 20.01
CA PRO A 79 -18.75 24.95 18.80
C PRO A 79 -17.78 25.09 17.61
N PHE A 80 -17.25 23.96 17.14
CA PHE A 80 -16.20 23.91 16.12
C PHE A 80 -16.56 24.67 14.83
N LEU A 81 -17.83 24.68 14.42
CA LEU A 81 -18.28 25.36 13.20
C LEU A 81 -18.46 26.88 13.36
N GLU A 82 -18.53 27.39 14.59
CA GLU A 82 -18.58 28.84 14.87
C GLU A 82 -17.20 29.50 14.77
N LEU A 83 -16.13 28.69 14.72
CA LEU A 83 -14.78 29.18 14.47
C LEU A 83 -14.68 29.81 13.07
N PRO A 84 -13.85 30.86 12.88
CA PRO A 84 -13.50 31.36 11.56
C PRO A 84 -12.90 30.26 10.67
N ALA A 85 -13.09 30.40 9.36
CA ALA A 85 -12.64 29.40 8.38
C ALA A 85 -11.11 29.19 8.45
N GLU A 86 -10.32 30.24 8.68
CA GLU A 86 -8.86 30.11 8.78
C GLU A 86 -8.47 29.19 9.94
N ILE A 87 -9.13 29.34 11.09
CA ILE A 87 -8.86 28.52 12.29
C ILE A 87 -9.26 27.06 12.04
N ARG A 88 -10.40 26.81 11.38
CA ARG A 88 -10.80 25.44 11.00
C ARG A 88 -9.78 24.80 10.07
N VAL A 89 -9.29 25.54 9.07
CA VAL A 89 -8.24 25.07 8.15
C VAL A 89 -6.94 24.75 8.90
N MET A 90 -6.53 25.57 9.87
CA MET A 90 -5.38 25.26 10.73
C MET A 90 -5.58 23.95 11.48
N ILE A 91 -6.76 23.75 12.09
CA ILE A 91 -7.09 22.51 12.79
C ILE A 91 -7.05 21.31 11.83
N TYR A 92 -7.64 21.43 10.64
CA TYR A 92 -7.58 20.36 9.64
C TYR A 92 -6.15 20.04 9.21
N LYS A 93 -5.29 21.05 9.00
CA LYS A 93 -3.87 20.82 8.68
C LYS A 93 -3.19 20.01 9.78
N HIS A 94 -3.41 20.34 11.05
CA HIS A 94 -2.87 19.56 12.17
C HIS A 94 -3.39 18.11 12.23
N LEU A 95 -4.62 17.86 11.77
CA LEU A 95 -5.25 16.53 11.84
C LEU A 95 -4.99 15.66 10.60
N LEU A 96 -4.87 16.28 9.43
CA LEU A 96 -4.93 15.60 8.13
C LEU A 96 -3.65 15.72 7.31
N VAL A 97 -2.75 16.64 7.65
CA VAL A 97 -1.49 16.83 6.91
C VAL A 97 -0.34 16.27 7.72
N GLU A 98 0.37 15.32 7.12
CA GLU A 98 1.57 14.72 7.69
C GLU A 98 2.74 15.68 7.49
N SER A 99 3.27 16.23 8.60
CA SER A 99 4.36 17.23 8.55
C SER A 99 5.73 16.66 8.87
N SER A 100 5.78 15.53 9.59
CA SER A 100 7.00 14.94 10.14
C SER A 100 7.52 13.75 9.32
N VAL A 101 6.63 13.03 8.62
CA VAL A 101 7.00 11.86 7.81
C VAL A 101 6.21 11.85 6.51
N GLU A 102 6.58 10.95 5.60
CA GLU A 102 5.84 10.77 4.36
C GLU A 102 4.54 10.00 4.58
N LEU A 103 3.46 10.44 3.92
CA LEU A 103 2.17 9.74 3.93
C LEU A 103 2.27 8.44 3.11
N SER A 104 2.72 7.39 3.78
CA SER A 104 3.10 6.12 3.15
C SER A 104 2.10 4.98 3.39
N TYR A 105 1.86 4.19 2.35
CA TYR A 105 0.99 3.03 2.33
C TYR A 105 1.73 1.77 1.90
N ARG A 106 1.43 0.67 2.58
CA ARG A 106 2.03 -0.64 2.34
C ARG A 106 1.00 -1.75 2.25
N THR A 107 1.40 -2.86 1.68
CA THR A 107 0.64 -4.11 1.77
C THR A 107 1.05 -4.91 3.00
N GLY A 108 0.08 -5.56 3.67
CA GLY A 108 0.40 -6.43 4.81
C GLY A 108 1.11 -7.73 4.39
N GLY A 109 1.63 -8.50 5.35
CA GLY A 109 2.24 -9.80 5.09
C GLY A 109 1.33 -10.73 4.28
N GLN A 110 1.92 -11.52 3.37
CA GLN A 110 1.21 -12.27 2.31
C GLN A 110 0.47 -11.39 1.28
N GLY A 111 0.80 -10.09 1.24
CA GLY A 111 0.09 -9.12 0.41
C GLY A 111 -1.38 -9.07 0.77
N LYS A 112 -1.80 -9.24 2.02
CA LYS A 112 -3.21 -9.08 2.45
C LYS A 112 -3.37 -7.77 3.22
N GLY A 113 -4.31 -6.94 2.80
CA GLY A 113 -4.60 -5.65 3.42
C GLY A 113 -3.72 -4.49 2.93
N LEU A 114 -4.16 -3.29 3.29
CA LEU A 114 -3.49 -2.01 3.06
C LEU A 114 -3.39 -1.32 4.41
N SER A 115 -2.19 -0.89 4.78
CA SER A 115 -1.94 -0.21 6.05
C SER A 115 -1.11 1.05 5.83
N ARG A 116 -1.38 2.08 6.63
CA ARG A 116 -0.53 3.27 6.76
C ARG A 116 0.67 2.94 7.63
N GLY A 117 1.85 3.46 7.32
CA GLY A 117 3.02 3.37 8.18
C GLY A 117 4.19 4.19 7.65
N CYS A 118 5.11 4.58 8.53
CA CYS A 118 6.36 5.22 8.12
C CYS A 118 7.25 4.15 7.46
N LEU A 119 7.63 4.40 6.21
CA LEU A 119 8.60 3.60 5.49
C LEU A 119 9.96 4.24 5.70
N THR A 120 10.84 3.58 6.45
CA THR A 120 12.24 3.99 6.55
C THR A 120 13.10 2.96 5.84
N LYS A 121 14.08 3.45 5.09
CA LYS A 121 15.09 2.58 4.49
C LYS A 121 16.00 2.11 5.62
N VAL A 122 15.98 0.81 5.93
CA VAL A 122 16.83 0.24 6.97
C VAL A 122 17.83 -0.71 6.32
N PRO A 123 19.12 -0.64 6.69
CA PRO A 123 20.11 -1.59 6.24
C PRO A 123 19.73 -3.01 6.68
N GLY A 124 19.96 -3.99 5.81
CA GLY A 124 19.58 -5.38 6.04
C GLY A 124 20.13 -5.96 7.34
N LYS A 125 19.29 -6.72 8.06
CA LYS A 125 19.52 -7.24 9.43
C LYS A 125 20.74 -8.16 9.62
N HIS A 126 21.48 -8.48 8.56
CA HIS A 126 22.59 -9.44 8.60
C HIS A 126 23.90 -8.91 8.02
N GLY A 127 24.06 -7.60 7.82
CA GLY A 127 25.33 -7.04 7.32
C GLY A 127 25.75 -7.58 5.95
N ARG A 128 24.88 -8.35 5.28
CA ARG A 128 25.05 -8.70 3.87
C ARG A 128 24.74 -7.43 3.10
N ALA A 129 25.78 -6.77 2.60
CA ALA A 129 25.66 -5.74 1.59
C ALA A 129 24.70 -6.26 0.51
N GLY A 130 23.61 -5.52 0.23
CA GLY A 130 22.64 -5.96 -0.78
C GLY A 130 21.23 -6.33 -0.28
N HIS A 131 20.86 -6.06 0.98
CA HIS A 131 19.46 -6.20 1.41
C HIS A 131 18.94 -4.99 2.20
N ASP A 132 19.00 -3.80 1.62
CA ASP A 132 18.19 -2.68 2.10
C ASP A 132 16.71 -3.05 1.93
N SER A 133 15.99 -2.99 3.05
CA SER A 133 14.55 -3.22 3.05
C SER A 133 13.85 -1.97 3.54
N TRP A 134 12.77 -1.61 2.86
CA TRP A 134 11.81 -0.67 3.42
C TRP A 134 11.14 -1.39 4.59
N VAL A 135 11.61 -1.11 5.80
CA VAL A 135 11.04 -1.68 7.01
C VAL A 135 10.06 -0.66 7.55
N THR A 136 8.93 -1.14 8.03
CA THR A 136 8.08 -0.26 8.83
C THR A 136 8.79 0.14 10.08
N PHE A 137 9.02 1.43 10.17
CA PHE A 137 9.41 2.05 11.41
C PHE A 137 8.15 2.21 12.26
N LYS A 138 8.16 1.60 13.45
CA LYS A 138 7.27 2.02 14.52
C LYS A 138 8.05 3.11 15.27
N PRO A 139 7.63 4.38 15.17
CA PRO A 139 8.30 5.44 15.91
C PRO A 139 8.31 5.08 17.38
N LYS A 140 9.51 5.04 17.96
CA LYS A 140 9.68 4.97 19.40
C LYS A 140 9.33 6.34 19.98
N HIS A 141 9.21 6.40 21.30
CA HIS A 141 8.84 7.65 21.98
C HIS A 141 9.82 8.81 21.71
N GLU A 142 11.07 8.47 21.40
CA GLU A 142 12.20 9.39 21.19
C GLU A 142 12.37 9.86 19.73
N ASP A 143 11.72 9.19 18.78
CA ASP A 143 11.77 9.61 17.37
C ASP A 143 10.77 10.75 17.14
N ASP A 144 11.03 11.60 16.14
CA ASP A 144 10.04 12.58 15.66
C ASP A 144 8.72 11.85 15.41
N LYS A 145 7.75 12.07 16.30
CA LYS A 145 6.51 11.30 16.28
C LYS A 145 5.79 11.66 14.97
N PRO A 146 5.35 10.67 14.18
CA PRO A 146 4.51 10.94 13.03
C PRO A 146 3.30 11.73 13.52
N THR A 147 2.90 12.72 12.74
CA THR A 147 1.67 13.45 13.01
C THR A 147 0.55 12.40 13.03
N PRO A 148 -0.21 12.31 14.12
CA PRO A 148 -1.25 11.31 14.21
C PRO A 148 -2.37 11.70 13.24
N LEU A 149 -2.33 11.17 12.02
CA LEU A 149 -3.36 11.39 11.02
C LEU A 149 -4.73 10.96 11.58
N GLN A 150 -5.66 11.91 11.72
CA GLN A 150 -7.01 11.71 12.24
C GLN A 150 -8.08 11.88 11.14
N PRO A 151 -8.16 10.97 10.16
CA PRO A 151 -9.16 11.06 9.08
C PRO A 151 -10.60 10.89 9.60
N ALA A 152 -10.80 10.52 10.88
CA ALA A 152 -12.10 10.43 11.51
C ALA A 152 -12.87 11.77 11.46
N ILE A 153 -12.16 12.91 11.45
CA ILE A 153 -12.78 14.24 11.32
C ILE A 153 -13.61 14.38 10.03
N LEU A 154 -13.21 13.70 8.95
CA LEU A 154 -13.91 13.70 7.66
C LEU A 154 -15.26 12.97 7.68
N ARG A 155 -15.61 12.32 8.80
CA ARG A 155 -16.87 11.61 9.00
C ARG A 155 -17.85 12.37 9.90
N VAL A 156 -17.45 13.49 10.49
CA VAL A 156 -18.28 14.23 11.45
C VAL A 156 -19.52 14.82 10.78
N CYS A 157 -19.34 15.61 9.71
CA CYS A 157 -20.45 16.15 8.93
C CYS A 157 -20.03 16.47 7.48
N LYS A 158 -21.01 16.73 6.61
CA LYS A 158 -20.79 17.02 5.19
C LYS A 158 -19.96 18.29 4.96
N PHE A 159 -20.18 19.33 5.78
CA PHE A 159 -19.47 20.60 5.68
C PHE A 159 -17.98 20.42 5.97
N THR A 160 -17.64 19.84 7.13
CA THR A 160 -16.27 19.51 7.50
C THR A 160 -15.60 18.60 6.47
N ARG A 161 -16.34 17.62 5.94
CA ARG A 161 -15.83 16.76 4.87
C ARG A 161 -15.46 17.57 3.63
N ALA A 162 -16.35 18.43 3.13
CA ALA A 162 -16.10 19.22 1.92
C ALA A 162 -14.92 20.20 2.10
N GLU A 163 -14.82 20.85 3.26
CA GLU A 163 -13.77 21.81 3.58
C GLU A 163 -12.39 21.14 3.77
N ALA A 164 -12.35 19.98 4.43
CA ALA A 164 -11.10 19.36 4.86
C ALA A 164 -10.57 18.27 3.92
N THR A 165 -11.43 17.63 3.10
CA THR A 165 -10.99 16.55 2.19
C THR A 165 -9.90 17.02 1.21
N PRO A 166 -9.99 18.20 0.57
CA PRO A 166 -8.94 18.67 -0.33
C PRO A 166 -7.56 18.72 0.34
N LEU A 167 -7.48 19.14 1.61
CA LEU A 167 -6.21 19.21 2.36
C LEU A 167 -5.55 17.83 2.53
N LEU A 168 -6.34 16.77 2.71
CA LEU A 168 -5.80 15.41 2.81
C LEU A 168 -5.21 14.95 1.47
N TYR A 169 -5.90 15.21 0.37
CA TYR A 169 -5.54 14.68 -0.96
C TYR A 169 -4.55 15.54 -1.75
N ASP A 170 -4.29 16.77 -1.29
CA ASP A 170 -3.25 17.67 -1.82
C ASP A 170 -1.82 17.18 -1.51
N GLN A 171 -1.69 16.31 -0.51
CA GLN A 171 -0.41 15.71 -0.10
C GLN A 171 0.12 14.70 -1.13
N THR A 172 1.42 14.42 -1.02
CA THR A 172 2.05 13.33 -1.78
C THR A 172 1.80 11.99 -1.10
N PHE A 173 1.21 11.05 -1.85
CA PHE A 173 0.96 9.69 -1.39
C PHE A 173 2.07 8.75 -1.85
N TYR A 174 2.74 8.11 -0.90
CA TYR A 174 3.81 7.16 -1.17
C TYR A 174 3.28 5.74 -1.04
N PHE A 175 3.58 4.90 -2.03
CA PHE A 175 3.17 3.51 -2.08
C PHE A 175 4.41 2.62 -2.14
N GLU A 176 4.47 1.63 -1.25
CA GLU A 176 5.54 0.64 -1.20
C GLU A 176 5.72 -0.09 -2.55
N ASN A 177 4.62 -0.43 -3.22
CA ASN A 177 4.59 -1.18 -4.47
C ASN A 177 3.27 -0.92 -5.23
N PRO A 178 3.15 -1.33 -6.50
CA PRO A 178 1.92 -1.16 -7.28
C PRO A 178 0.68 -1.81 -6.66
N LEU A 179 0.86 -2.89 -5.89
CA LEU A 179 -0.26 -3.56 -5.20
C LEU A 179 -0.85 -2.70 -4.08
N ALA A 180 -0.01 -1.93 -3.36
CA ALA A 180 -0.48 -0.96 -2.37
C ALA A 180 -1.31 0.14 -3.05
N LEU A 181 -0.82 0.68 -4.18
CA LEU A 181 -1.53 1.68 -4.97
C LEU A 181 -2.88 1.14 -5.44
N LYS A 182 -2.92 -0.01 -6.13
CA LYS A 182 -4.18 -0.63 -6.59
C LYS A 182 -5.20 -0.74 -5.45
N ARG A 183 -4.78 -1.21 -4.28
CA ARG A 183 -5.70 -1.38 -3.14
C ARG A 183 -6.18 -0.07 -2.55
N PHE A 184 -5.34 0.95 -2.57
CA PHE A 184 -5.73 2.28 -2.15
C PHE A 184 -6.79 2.84 -3.11
N LEU A 185 -6.51 2.81 -4.41
CA LEU A 185 -7.43 3.29 -5.46
C LEU A 185 -8.78 2.54 -5.42
N ALA A 186 -8.77 1.23 -5.17
CA ALA A 186 -9.99 0.43 -5.03
C ALA A 186 -10.87 0.78 -3.81
N ARG A 187 -10.38 1.60 -2.87
CA ARG A 187 -11.11 2.01 -1.65
C ARG A 187 -11.63 3.45 -1.70
N ILE A 188 -11.25 4.21 -2.73
CA ILE A 188 -11.65 5.61 -2.88
C ILE A 188 -12.69 5.75 -3.97
N THR A 189 -13.60 6.71 -3.79
CA THR A 189 -14.64 6.99 -4.77
C THR A 189 -14.07 7.76 -5.96
N PRO A 190 -14.70 7.73 -7.14
CA PRO A 190 -14.30 8.55 -8.29
C PRO A 190 -14.19 10.05 -7.96
N SER A 191 -15.11 10.58 -7.15
CA SER A 191 -15.08 11.97 -6.68
C SER A 191 -13.90 12.30 -5.76
N THR A 192 -13.34 11.29 -5.08
CA THR A 192 -12.16 11.46 -4.22
C THR A 192 -10.88 11.24 -5.02
N LEU A 193 -10.92 10.34 -6.02
CA LEU A 193 -9.84 10.11 -6.97
C LEU A 193 -9.46 11.38 -7.73
N SER A 194 -10.44 12.20 -8.11
CA SER A 194 -10.19 13.49 -8.76
C SER A 194 -9.47 14.51 -7.88
N LEU A 195 -9.34 14.29 -6.57
CA LEU A 195 -8.59 15.17 -5.67
C LEU A 195 -7.10 14.77 -5.55
N LEU A 196 -6.71 13.58 -6.01
CA LEU A 196 -5.32 13.15 -5.97
C LEU A 196 -4.46 13.97 -6.92
N ARG A 197 -3.36 14.51 -6.40
CA ARG A 197 -2.39 15.28 -7.18
C ARG A 197 -1.06 14.57 -7.37
N LYS A 198 -0.50 13.98 -6.31
CA LYS A 198 0.90 13.51 -6.28
C LYS A 198 1.00 12.09 -5.75
N ILE A 199 1.56 11.19 -6.56
CA ILE A 199 1.71 9.76 -6.26
C ILE A 199 3.18 9.37 -6.44
N VAL A 200 3.73 8.60 -5.51
CA VAL A 200 5.06 8.00 -5.62
C VAL A 200 4.97 6.49 -5.42
N ILE A 201 5.51 5.70 -6.35
CA ILE A 201 5.49 4.23 -6.31
C ILE A 201 6.93 3.74 -6.17
N ARG A 202 7.30 3.20 -5.00
CA ARG A 202 8.71 2.86 -4.64
C ARG A 202 9.20 1.48 -5.05
N GLY A 203 8.29 0.59 -5.41
CA GLY A 203 8.57 -0.80 -5.74
C GLY A 203 8.34 -1.12 -7.20
N TRP A 204 8.54 -0.15 -8.10
CA TRP A 204 8.19 -0.27 -9.53
C TRP A 204 8.84 -1.48 -10.21
N ALA A 205 10.14 -1.69 -9.97
CA ALA A 205 10.94 -2.68 -10.68
C ALA A 205 11.51 -3.79 -9.76
N GLU A 206 10.91 -4.04 -8.59
CA GLU A 206 11.35 -5.17 -7.76
C GLU A 206 10.88 -6.47 -8.44
N ARG A 207 11.84 -7.37 -8.76
CA ARG A 207 11.70 -8.75 -9.29
C ARG A 207 10.32 -9.05 -9.89
N ASN A 208 10.20 -9.29 -11.20
CA ASN A 208 8.98 -9.76 -11.92
C ASN A 208 8.00 -10.62 -11.09
N ILE A 209 7.26 -9.99 -10.18
CA ILE A 209 6.26 -10.61 -9.33
C ILE A 209 4.99 -10.39 -10.14
N PRO A 210 4.40 -11.44 -10.75
CA PRO A 210 3.29 -11.27 -11.69
C PRO A 210 2.11 -10.51 -11.10
N CYS A 211 1.90 -10.61 -9.77
CA CYS A 211 0.83 -9.87 -9.11
C CYS A 211 1.06 -8.35 -9.01
N TRP A 212 2.29 -7.85 -9.21
CA TRP A 212 2.61 -6.43 -9.23
C TRP A 212 2.39 -5.81 -10.60
N VAL A 213 2.78 -6.51 -11.68
CA VAL A 213 2.47 -6.13 -13.06
C VAL A 213 0.96 -6.00 -13.25
N ASN A 214 0.20 -7.04 -12.88
CA ASN A 214 -1.27 -6.98 -12.96
C ASN A 214 -1.87 -5.90 -12.04
N ALA A 215 -1.23 -5.61 -10.89
CA ALA A 215 -1.74 -4.58 -10.00
C ALA A 215 -1.57 -3.17 -10.58
N LEU A 216 -0.47 -2.95 -11.27
CA LEU A 216 -0.14 -1.69 -11.89
C LEU A 216 -1.08 -1.37 -13.05
N ALA A 217 -1.31 -2.32 -13.97
CA ALA A 217 -2.25 -2.16 -15.07
C ALA A 217 -3.63 -1.70 -14.59
N LEU A 218 -4.14 -2.37 -13.55
CA LEU A 218 -5.42 -2.03 -12.92
C LEU A 218 -5.37 -0.68 -12.19
N ALA A 219 -4.25 -0.34 -11.57
CA ALA A 219 -4.07 0.96 -10.93
C ALA A 219 -4.15 2.09 -11.96
N PHE A 220 -3.45 1.97 -13.08
CA PHE A 220 -3.45 2.95 -14.15
C PHE A 220 -4.81 3.04 -14.86
N ALA A 221 -5.51 1.91 -15.04
CA ALA A 221 -6.90 1.92 -15.50
C ALA A 221 -7.82 2.75 -14.57
N MET A 222 -7.67 2.64 -13.24
CA MET A 222 -8.43 3.47 -12.29
C MET A 222 -8.01 4.96 -12.31
N LEU A 223 -6.73 5.24 -12.53
CA LEU A 223 -6.20 6.62 -12.61
C LEU A 223 -6.67 7.41 -13.83
N THR A 224 -7.30 6.77 -14.83
CA THR A 224 -7.96 7.49 -15.94
C THR A 224 -9.03 8.49 -15.45
N THR A 225 -9.61 8.26 -14.27
CA THR A 225 -10.60 9.15 -13.64
C THR A 225 -9.99 10.25 -12.75
N ALA A 226 -8.66 10.24 -12.55
CA ALA A 226 -7.96 11.20 -11.71
C ALA A 226 -7.49 12.42 -12.53
N HIS A 227 -8.42 13.33 -12.84
CA HIS A 227 -8.18 14.45 -13.77
C HIS A 227 -7.21 15.52 -13.24
N ASN A 228 -7.03 15.64 -11.91
CA ASN A 228 -6.15 16.66 -11.30
C ASN A 228 -4.77 16.11 -10.95
N LEU A 229 -4.38 14.98 -11.52
CA LEU A 229 -3.09 14.37 -11.25
C LEU A 229 -1.96 15.25 -11.82
N GLU A 230 -1.06 15.68 -10.95
CA GLU A 230 0.06 16.55 -11.28
C GLU A 230 1.35 15.77 -11.45
N SER A 231 1.54 14.71 -10.66
CA SER A 231 2.77 13.92 -10.69
C SER A 231 2.52 12.47 -10.28
N VAL A 232 3.04 11.54 -11.09
CA VAL A 232 3.21 10.14 -10.73
C VAL A 232 4.68 9.78 -10.91
N ARG A 233 5.36 9.59 -9.78
CA ARG A 233 6.78 9.25 -9.74
C ARG A 233 6.96 7.76 -9.50
N PHE A 234 7.81 7.15 -10.30
CA PHE A 234 8.31 5.81 -10.07
C PHE A 234 9.69 5.85 -9.44
N ASP A 235 9.83 5.14 -8.34
CA ASP A 235 11.10 4.86 -7.70
C ASP A 235 11.32 3.35 -7.65
N ARG A 236 12.59 2.95 -7.72
CA ARG A 236 13.01 1.56 -7.57
C ARG A 236 13.50 1.32 -6.16
N LYS A 237 13.19 0.14 -5.64
CA LYS A 237 13.83 -0.37 -4.43
C LYS A 237 15.23 -0.89 -4.78
N VAL A 238 16.23 -0.24 -4.20
CA VAL A 238 17.63 -0.63 -4.30
C VAL A 238 17.95 -1.65 -3.23
N SER A 239 18.63 -2.74 -3.61
CA SER A 239 19.01 -3.79 -2.67
C SER A 239 20.36 -3.48 -1.99
N GLY A 240 21.31 -2.81 -2.66
CA GLY A 240 22.56 -2.30 -2.09
C GLY A 240 23.29 -1.34 -3.03
N SER A 241 24.50 -0.86 -2.67
CA SER A 241 25.28 0.08 -3.52
C SER A 241 25.67 -0.55 -4.86
N SER A 242 26.20 -1.77 -4.84
CA SER A 242 26.63 -2.52 -6.01
C SER A 242 25.47 -3.20 -6.77
N ASP A 243 24.29 -2.58 -6.84
CA ASP A 243 23.01 -3.09 -7.40
C ASP A 243 23.06 -3.50 -8.90
N GLN A 244 24.28 -3.68 -9.43
CA GLN A 244 24.67 -4.09 -10.76
C GLN A 244 23.93 -5.32 -11.28
N GLY A 245 23.49 -6.23 -10.39
CA GLY A 245 22.76 -7.44 -10.79
C GLY A 245 21.36 -7.15 -11.39
N PHE A 246 20.75 -6.01 -11.06
CA PHE A 246 19.46 -5.61 -11.65
C PHE A 246 19.64 -5.07 -13.08
N TRP A 247 20.78 -4.40 -13.33
CA TRP A 247 21.09 -3.74 -14.59
C TRP A 247 22.21 -4.41 -15.38
N ASP A 248 22.38 -5.74 -15.25
CA ASP A 248 23.29 -6.47 -16.14
C ASP A 248 22.94 -6.08 -17.58
N GLN A 249 23.88 -5.35 -18.18
CA GLN A 249 23.69 -4.51 -19.37
C GLN A 249 23.09 -5.30 -20.53
N ARG A 250 23.30 -6.61 -20.52
CA ARG A 250 22.91 -7.56 -21.56
C ARG A 250 21.41 -7.84 -21.61
N ARG A 251 20.65 -7.56 -20.55
CA ARG A 251 19.23 -7.96 -20.44
C ARG A 251 18.26 -6.79 -20.32
N PHE A 252 18.72 -5.54 -20.32
CA PHE A 252 17.86 -4.35 -20.23
C PHE A 252 16.65 -4.37 -21.19
N PRO A 253 16.80 -4.67 -22.50
CA PRO A 253 15.68 -4.69 -23.42
C PRO A 253 14.65 -5.79 -23.13
N GLU A 254 15.09 -6.93 -22.59
CA GLU A 254 14.21 -8.02 -22.17
C GLU A 254 13.40 -7.62 -20.93
N TYR A 255 14.01 -6.86 -20.01
CA TYR A 255 13.33 -6.35 -18.82
C TYR A 255 12.26 -5.30 -19.14
N LEU A 256 12.44 -4.46 -20.17
CA LEU A 256 11.41 -3.51 -20.58
C LEU A 256 10.08 -4.20 -20.91
N LYS A 257 10.14 -5.39 -21.54
CA LYS A 257 8.94 -6.18 -21.86
C LYS A 257 8.19 -6.65 -20.61
N HIS A 258 8.87 -6.75 -19.47
CA HIS A 258 8.30 -7.23 -18.21
C HIS A 258 7.84 -6.10 -17.27
N LEU A 259 8.20 -4.84 -17.53
CA LEU A 259 7.88 -3.68 -16.71
C LEU A 259 6.47 -3.10 -16.96
N ALA A 260 5.53 -3.89 -17.48
CA ALA A 260 4.16 -3.43 -17.79
C ALA A 260 4.10 -2.20 -18.71
N VAL A 261 5.09 -2.06 -19.60
CA VAL A 261 5.25 -0.93 -20.50
C VAL A 261 4.01 -0.74 -21.38
N GLU A 262 3.38 -1.83 -21.83
CA GLU A 262 2.13 -1.79 -22.60
C GLU A 262 0.95 -1.20 -21.82
N ASP A 263 0.82 -1.51 -20.53
CA ASP A 263 -0.25 -0.97 -19.70
C ASP A 263 -0.06 0.54 -19.45
N LEU A 264 1.19 0.98 -19.30
CA LEU A 264 1.51 2.40 -19.24
C LEU A 264 1.25 3.10 -20.57
N LYS A 265 1.62 2.50 -21.70
CA LYS A 265 1.35 3.04 -23.05
C LYS A 265 -0.15 3.32 -23.23
N PHE A 266 -1.02 2.39 -22.82
CA PHE A 266 -2.46 2.61 -22.88
C PHE A 266 -2.90 3.85 -22.09
N TRP A 267 -2.44 3.98 -20.85
CA TRP A 267 -2.77 5.15 -20.03
C TRP A 267 -2.18 6.45 -20.59
N ILE A 268 -0.94 6.41 -21.10
CA ILE A 268 -0.28 7.54 -21.76
C ILE A 268 -1.11 8.01 -22.96
N GLN A 269 -1.53 7.08 -23.82
CA GLN A 269 -2.39 7.38 -24.98
C GLN A 269 -3.72 8.01 -24.54
N TYR A 270 -4.35 7.45 -23.49
CA TYR A 270 -5.58 7.99 -22.93
C TYR A 270 -5.37 9.44 -22.45
N VAL A 271 -4.40 9.70 -21.57
CA VAL A 271 -4.13 11.04 -21.03
C VAL A 271 -3.79 12.03 -22.15
N ASN A 272 -2.95 11.62 -23.11
CA ASN A 272 -2.58 12.47 -24.23
C ASN A 272 -3.76 12.81 -25.15
N SER A 273 -4.78 11.94 -25.23
CA SER A 273 -6.02 12.17 -25.98
C SER A 273 -7.01 13.11 -25.27
N THR A 274 -6.83 13.36 -23.98
CA THR A 274 -7.66 14.30 -23.22
C THR A 274 -7.11 15.73 -23.28
N ASP A 275 -8.03 16.70 -23.12
CA ASP A 275 -7.68 18.12 -22.99
C ASP A 275 -7.12 18.36 -21.58
N GLY A 276 -5.80 18.54 -21.48
CA GLY A 276 -5.11 18.71 -20.21
C GLY A 276 -3.59 18.52 -20.31
N LYS A 277 -2.95 18.33 -19.16
CA LYS A 277 -1.52 18.01 -19.07
C LYS A 277 -1.22 16.74 -19.84
N LYS A 278 -0.12 16.73 -20.57
CA LYS A 278 0.34 15.53 -21.26
C LYS A 278 0.95 14.55 -20.28
N ALA A 279 0.93 13.26 -20.64
CA ALA A 279 1.46 12.20 -19.79
C ALA A 279 2.95 12.42 -19.45
N ALA A 280 3.72 13.02 -20.37
CA ALA A 280 5.12 13.38 -20.16
C ALA A 280 5.33 14.42 -19.05
N GLU A 281 4.34 15.27 -18.77
CA GLU A 281 4.40 16.24 -17.67
C GLU A 281 4.05 15.61 -16.31
N ILE A 282 3.26 14.54 -16.33
CA ILE A 282 2.76 13.87 -15.11
C ILE A 282 3.71 12.75 -14.68
N LEU A 283 4.21 11.94 -15.62
CA LEU A 283 5.04 10.79 -15.32
C LEU A 283 6.50 11.20 -15.11
N SER A 284 7.08 10.71 -14.02
CA SER A 284 8.51 10.86 -13.77
C SER A 284 9.11 9.56 -13.23
N PHE A 285 10.38 9.34 -13.53
CA PHE A 285 11.13 8.16 -13.12
C PHE A 285 12.44 8.64 -12.52
N SER A 286 12.78 8.18 -11.32
CA SER A 286 14.11 8.44 -10.76
C SER A 286 15.21 7.72 -11.53
N ASP A 287 16.42 8.28 -11.53
CA ASP A 287 17.55 7.74 -12.29
C ASP A 287 18.00 6.37 -11.78
N ILE A 288 17.67 6.05 -10.52
CA ILE A 288 17.86 4.72 -9.93
C ILE A 288 17.01 3.63 -10.62
N ASN A 289 16.00 4.01 -11.40
CA ASN A 289 15.29 3.12 -12.33
C ASN A 289 16.07 2.84 -13.62
N PHE A 290 17.29 3.34 -13.80
CA PHE A 290 18.10 3.12 -15.01
C PHE A 290 19.56 2.79 -14.68
N GLY A 291 19.98 2.91 -13.42
CA GLY A 291 21.31 2.54 -12.96
C GLY A 291 21.35 2.17 -11.48
N SER A 292 22.51 1.68 -11.06
CA SER A 292 22.93 1.57 -9.66
C SER A 292 23.32 2.95 -9.10
N GLN A 293 23.40 3.07 -7.78
CA GLN A 293 23.81 4.32 -7.13
C GLN A 293 25.22 4.73 -7.58
N ASP A 294 26.14 3.76 -7.68
CA ASP A 294 27.50 3.98 -8.13
C ASP A 294 27.55 4.48 -9.60
N GLU A 295 26.72 3.94 -10.49
CA GLU A 295 26.66 4.42 -11.89
C GLU A 295 26.12 5.86 -11.98
N ILE A 296 25.19 6.25 -11.09
CA ILE A 296 24.63 7.60 -11.04
C ILE A 296 25.66 8.60 -10.53
N GLU A 297 26.37 8.26 -9.45
CA GLU A 297 27.38 9.12 -8.84
C GLU A 297 28.56 9.39 -9.77
N ASN A 298 28.85 8.44 -10.67
CA ASN A 298 29.92 8.54 -11.65
C ASN A 298 29.45 8.97 -13.05
N ASP A 299 28.19 9.42 -13.18
CA ASP A 299 27.57 9.94 -14.41
C ASP A 299 27.83 9.09 -15.67
N TYR A 300 27.57 7.78 -15.54
CA TYR A 300 27.78 6.86 -16.66
C TYR A 300 26.81 7.20 -17.81
N LYS A 301 27.36 7.53 -19.00
CA LYS A 301 26.59 7.76 -20.25
C LYS A 301 25.55 6.68 -20.55
N LEU A 302 25.82 5.45 -20.09
CA LEU A 302 24.94 4.31 -20.24
C LEU A 302 23.57 4.49 -19.54
N ILE A 303 23.48 5.24 -18.44
CA ILE A 303 22.21 5.55 -17.78
C ILE A 303 21.32 6.38 -18.71
N GLU A 304 21.89 7.42 -19.32
CA GLU A 304 21.19 8.28 -20.25
C GLU A 304 20.74 7.53 -21.51
N GLU A 305 21.54 6.59 -22.00
CA GLU A 305 21.15 5.71 -23.12
C GLU A 305 19.97 4.81 -22.74
N ARG A 306 20.02 4.14 -21.57
CA ARG A 306 18.92 3.30 -21.06
C ARG A 306 17.63 4.12 -20.87
N LYS A 307 17.76 5.32 -20.33
CA LYS A 307 16.67 6.27 -20.13
C LYS A 307 16.03 6.63 -21.47
N LYS A 308 16.82 7.04 -22.46
CA LYS A 308 16.34 7.34 -23.82
C LYS A 308 15.59 6.16 -24.43
N VAL A 309 16.15 4.95 -24.39
CA VAL A 309 15.48 3.74 -24.91
C VAL A 309 14.13 3.52 -24.22
N PHE A 310 14.06 3.70 -22.90
CA PHE A 310 12.83 3.52 -22.14
C PHE A 310 11.76 4.58 -22.46
N PHE A 311 12.13 5.86 -22.49
CA PHE A 311 11.19 6.94 -22.81
C PHE A 311 10.69 6.86 -24.25
N LYS A 312 11.55 6.45 -25.18
CA LYS A 312 11.16 6.14 -26.57
C LYS A 312 10.12 5.03 -26.63
N GLU A 313 10.33 3.95 -25.89
CA GLU A 313 9.40 2.83 -25.86
C GLU A 313 8.04 3.26 -25.28
N LEU A 314 8.02 4.14 -24.26
CA LEU A 314 6.79 4.68 -23.68
C LEU A 314 6.10 5.76 -24.54
N GLN A 315 6.70 6.19 -25.66
CA GLN A 315 6.19 7.29 -26.49
C GLN A 315 6.04 8.60 -25.69
N LEU A 316 7.02 8.88 -24.83
CA LEU A 316 7.08 10.08 -23.99
C LEU A 316 8.13 11.11 -24.47
N GLU A 317 8.66 10.94 -25.67
CA GLU A 317 9.59 11.88 -26.32
C GLU A 317 8.88 13.14 -26.84
#